data_AF-A0A354J3I4-F1
#
_entry.id   AF-A0A354J3I4-F1
#
_cell.length_a   1.000
_cell.length_b   1.000
_cell.length_c   1.000
_cell.angle_alpha   90.00
_cell.angle_beta   90.00
_cell.angle_gamma   90.00
#
_symmetry.space_group_name_H-M   'P 1'
#
loop_
_entity.id
_entity.type
_entity.pdbx_description
1 polymer ?
#
loop_
_entity_poly.entity_id
_entity_poly.type
_entity_poly.pdbx_seq_one_letter_code
_entity_poly.pdbx_strand_id
1 'polypeptide(L)'
;MESHDRRITEIAAQLDEDYERLARDIAYDRQRLARLEASSDPTPSQKDRGEILRALLAANGGKMPEKEARQKMHLSKSQFSQLLAAMQGDIAAKPYHLDKRQKILQIK
;
A
#
# COMPACT_ATOMS: atom_id res chain seq x y z
N MET A 1 -1.84 -56.37 16.07
CA MET A 1 -1.10 -55.11 16.28
C MET A 1 -0.55 -54.55 14.98
N GLU A 2 0.11 -55.35 14.13
CA GLU A 2 0.74 -54.89 12.86
C GLU A 2 -0.16 -54.14 11.85
N SER A 3 -1.47 -54.39 11.83
CA SER A 3 -2.42 -53.74 10.90
C SER A 3 -2.68 -52.27 11.24
N HIS A 4 -2.66 -51.93 12.53
CA HIS A 4 -2.87 -50.55 12.98
C HIS A 4 -1.64 -49.69 12.76
N ASP A 5 -0.45 -50.26 12.97
CA ASP A 5 0.82 -49.55 12.76
C ASP A 5 1.01 -49.18 11.30
N ARG A 6 0.72 -50.10 10.36
CA ARG A 6 0.76 -49.79 8.92
C ARG A 6 -0.18 -48.65 8.54
N ARG A 7 -1.39 -48.64 9.11
CA ARG A 7 -2.39 -47.60 8.85
C ARG A 7 -1.97 -46.25 9.44
N ILE A 8 -1.32 -46.24 10.59
CA ILE A 8 -0.75 -45.02 11.18
C ILE A 8 0.39 -44.49 10.31
N THR A 9 1.28 -45.36 9.83
CA THR A 9 2.38 -44.97 8.93
C THR A 9 1.87 -44.38 7.61
N GLU A 10 0.86 -45.00 7.01
CA GLU A 10 0.26 -44.54 5.76
C GLU A 10 -0.43 -43.17 5.93
N ILE A 11 -1.16 -42.98 7.05
CA ILE A 11 -1.76 -41.69 7.38
C ILE A 11 -0.69 -40.61 7.61
N ALA A 12 0.40 -40.93 8.32
CA ALA A 12 1.48 -39.97 8.55
C ALA A 12 2.14 -39.54 7.24
N ALA A 13 2.45 -40.48 6.35
CA ALA A 13 3.03 -40.18 5.04
C ALA A 13 2.11 -39.30 4.18
N GLN A 14 0.80 -39.57 4.20
CA GLN A 14 -0.19 -38.75 3.50
C GLN A 14 -0.26 -37.32 4.07
N LEU A 15 -0.25 -37.19 5.39
CA LEU A 15 -0.27 -35.89 6.06
C LEU A 15 0.99 -35.06 5.78
N ASP A 16 2.16 -35.71 5.72
CA ASP A 16 3.41 -35.04 5.36
C ASP A 16 3.36 -34.51 3.93
N GLU A 17 2.85 -35.31 2.98
CA GLU A 17 2.69 -34.89 1.58
C GLU A 17 1.68 -33.73 1.42
N ASP A 18 0.55 -33.81 2.13
CA ASP A 18 -0.46 -32.76 2.13
C ASP A 18 0.07 -31.45 2.75
N TYR A 19 0.87 -31.56 3.81
CA TYR A 19 1.51 -30.41 4.45
C TYR A 19 2.49 -29.71 3.50
N GLU A 20 3.33 -30.48 2.81
CA GLU A 20 4.27 -29.97 1.81
C GLU A 20 3.56 -29.26 0.65
N ARG A 21 2.44 -29.83 0.18
CA ARG A 21 1.62 -29.22 -0.86
C ARG A 21 1.03 -27.90 -0.41
N LEU A 22 0.43 -27.87 0.78
CA LEU A 22 -0.16 -26.66 1.36
C LEU A 22 0.89 -25.57 1.58
N ALA A 23 2.08 -25.93 2.06
CA ALA A 23 3.17 -24.99 2.29
C ALA A 23 3.61 -24.31 0.98
N ARG A 24 3.70 -25.06 -0.13
CA ARG A 24 4.03 -24.51 -1.46
C ARG A 24 2.94 -23.57 -1.97
N ASP A 25 1.68 -23.94 -1.82
CA ASP A 25 0.55 -23.11 -2.25
C ASP A 25 0.53 -21.77 -1.48
N ILE A 26 0.73 -21.82 -0.15
CA ILE A 26 0.85 -20.62 0.69
C ILE A 26 2.03 -19.74 0.26
N ALA A 27 3.18 -20.35 -0.03
CA ALA A 27 4.37 -19.62 -0.47
C ALA A 27 4.13 -18.91 -1.82
N TYR A 28 3.50 -19.61 -2.76
CA TYR A 28 3.15 -19.06 -4.08
C TYR A 28 2.17 -17.89 -3.96
N ASP A 29 1.13 -18.05 -3.14
CA ASP A 29 0.15 -16.99 -2.89
C ASP A 29 0.78 -15.76 -2.22
N ARG A 30 1.64 -15.96 -1.22
CA ARG A 30 2.38 -14.85 -0.61
C ARG A 30 3.25 -14.11 -1.62
N GLN A 31 3.94 -14.84 -2.50
CA GLN A 31 4.74 -14.21 -3.55
C GLN A 31 3.87 -13.42 -4.54
N ARG A 32 2.72 -13.98 -4.92
CA ARG A 32 1.75 -13.33 -5.82
C ARG A 32 1.18 -12.04 -5.20
N LEU A 33 0.81 -12.07 -3.92
CA LEU A 33 0.32 -10.91 -3.18
C LEU A 33 1.39 -9.82 -3.07
N ALA A 34 2.63 -10.18 -2.73
CA ALA A 34 3.74 -9.23 -2.64
C ALA A 34 3.97 -8.49 -3.98
N ARG A 35 3.80 -9.17 -5.12
CA ARG A 35 3.90 -8.53 -6.45
C ARG A 35 2.77 -7.55 -6.75
N LEU A 36 1.55 -7.85 -6.29
CA LEU A 36 0.39 -6.95 -6.44
C LEU A 36 0.53 -5.71 -5.57
N GLU A 37 0.99 -5.87 -4.33
CA GLU A 37 1.28 -4.78 -3.41
C GLU A 37 2.48 -3.92 -3.87
N ALA A 38 3.45 -4.53 -4.55
CA ALA A 38 4.62 -3.84 -5.08
C ALA A 38 4.37 -3.05 -6.38
N SER A 39 3.16 -3.10 -6.95
CA SER A 39 2.85 -2.30 -8.15
C SER A 39 3.10 -0.82 -7.88
N SER A 40 4.20 -0.34 -8.47
CA SER A 40 4.80 0.97 -8.18
C SER A 40 4.20 2.08 -9.02
N ASP A 41 3.46 1.69 -10.06
CA ASP A 41 2.74 2.63 -10.90
C ASP A 41 1.45 3.04 -10.21
N PRO A 42 1.21 4.35 -10.01
CA PRO A 42 -0.06 4.80 -9.51
C PRO A 42 -1.14 4.27 -10.43
N THR A 43 -2.09 3.52 -9.87
CA THR A 43 -3.30 3.08 -10.58
C THR A 43 -3.91 4.26 -11.34
N PRO A 44 -4.62 4.07 -12.47
CA PRO A 44 -5.19 5.19 -13.23
C PRO A 44 -5.96 6.21 -12.35
N SER A 45 -6.68 5.71 -11.34
CA SER A 45 -7.35 6.53 -10.33
C SER A 45 -6.40 7.33 -9.42
N GLN A 46 -5.19 6.83 -9.11
CA GLN A 46 -4.15 7.58 -8.39
C GLN A 46 -3.51 8.67 -9.25
N LYS A 47 -3.35 8.47 -10.57
CA LYS A 47 -2.88 9.52 -11.48
C LYS A 47 -3.88 10.67 -11.55
N ASP A 48 -5.17 10.38 -11.73
CA ASP A 48 -6.24 11.37 -11.70
C ASP A 48 -6.27 12.13 -10.36
N ARG A 49 -6.13 11.40 -9.23
CA ARG A 49 -6.04 12.03 -7.90
C ARG A 49 -4.83 12.95 -7.76
N GLY A 50 -3.71 12.62 -8.41
CA GLY A 50 -2.52 13.45 -8.39
C GLY A 50 -2.70 14.74 -9.18
N GLU A 51 -3.33 14.66 -10.36
CA GLU A 51 -3.71 15.83 -11.15
C GLU A 51 -4.69 16.72 -10.39
N ILE A 52 -5.67 16.13 -9.69
CA ILE A 52 -6.60 16.85 -8.80
C ILE A 52 -5.85 17.57 -7.68
N LEU A 53 -4.91 16.90 -7.00
CA LEU A 53 -4.12 17.53 -5.94
C LEU A 53 -3.28 18.70 -6.48
N ARG A 54 -2.69 18.55 -7.67
CA ARG A 54 -1.93 19.63 -8.33
C ARG A 54 -2.82 20.81 -8.69
N ALA A 55 -4.00 20.56 -9.28
CA ALA A 55 -4.98 21.60 -9.59
C ALA A 55 -5.48 22.31 -8.33
N LEU A 56 -5.71 21.55 -7.25
CA LEU A 56 -6.12 22.10 -5.96
C LEU A 56 -5.04 23.01 -5.36
N LEU A 57 -3.78 22.60 -5.41
CA LEU A 57 -2.67 23.44 -4.94
C LEU A 57 -2.53 24.69 -5.81
N ALA A 58 -2.62 24.57 -7.13
CA ALA A 58 -2.54 25.69 -8.06
C ALA A 58 -3.65 26.73 -7.79
N ALA A 59 -4.88 26.27 -7.55
CA ALA A 59 -6.00 27.13 -7.17
C ALA A 59 -5.79 27.86 -5.83
N ASN A 60 -4.96 27.32 -4.93
CA ASN A 60 -4.60 27.95 -3.65
C ASN A 60 -3.23 28.66 -3.70
N GLY A 61 -2.76 29.09 -4.88
CA GLY A 61 -1.50 29.83 -5.02
C GLY A 61 -0.24 28.96 -4.95
N GLY A 62 -0.38 27.68 -5.30
CA GLY A 62 0.72 26.71 -5.41
C GLY A 62 1.12 26.03 -4.09
N LYS A 63 0.50 26.38 -2.96
CA LYS A 63 0.79 25.80 -1.64
C LYS A 63 -0.44 25.73 -0.74
N MET A 64 -0.55 24.68 0.07
CA MET A 64 -1.59 24.60 1.12
C MET A 64 -1.23 23.62 2.25
N PRO A 65 -1.84 23.75 3.44
CA PRO A 65 -1.67 22.78 4.53
C PRO A 65 -2.11 21.36 4.15
N GLU A 66 -1.32 20.36 4.54
CA GLU A 66 -1.59 18.94 4.26
C GLU A 66 -2.98 18.51 4.74
N LYS A 67 -3.37 18.96 5.93
CA LYS A 67 -4.68 18.66 6.53
C LYS A 67 -5.83 19.20 5.69
N GLU A 68 -5.68 20.40 5.14
CA GLU A 68 -6.70 21.06 4.33
C GLU A 68 -6.82 20.40 2.96
N ALA A 69 -5.69 20.11 2.31
CA ALA A 69 -5.66 19.37 1.05
C ALA A 69 -6.38 18.02 1.18
N ARG A 70 -6.06 17.25 2.22
CA ARG A 70 -6.69 15.97 2.50
C ARG A 70 -8.21 16.08 2.72
N GLN A 71 -8.64 17.10 3.46
CA GLN A 71 -10.06 17.35 3.71
C GLN A 71 -10.81 17.67 2.42
N LYS A 72 -10.27 18.57 1.58
CA LYS A 72 -10.88 18.93 0.29
C LYS A 72 -10.93 17.78 -0.71
N MET A 73 -9.99 16.83 -0.60
CA MET A 73 -9.99 15.62 -1.43
C MET A 73 -10.85 14.47 -0.85
N HIS A 74 -11.42 14.63 0.35
CA HIS A 74 -12.20 13.60 1.05
C HIS A 74 -11.45 12.25 1.20
N LEU A 75 -10.13 12.29 1.39
CA LEU A 75 -9.29 11.10 1.52
C LEU A 75 -8.99 10.74 2.98
N SER A 76 -8.88 9.44 3.23
CA SER A 76 -8.35 8.94 4.50
C SER A 76 -6.87 9.33 4.66
N LYS A 77 -6.35 9.31 5.89
CA LYS A 77 -4.94 9.64 6.14
C LYS A 77 -3.99 8.68 5.40
N SER A 78 -4.30 7.38 5.37
CA SER A 78 -3.46 6.39 4.69
C SER A 78 -3.45 6.58 3.17
N GLN A 79 -4.62 6.76 2.56
CA GLN A 79 -4.75 6.99 1.11
C GLN A 79 -4.04 8.27 0.68
N PHE A 80 -4.17 9.33 1.49
CA PHE A 80 -3.50 10.60 1.20
C PHE A 80 -1.97 10.49 1.32
N SER A 81 -1.47 9.80 2.35
CA SER A 81 -0.04 9.52 2.47
C SER A 81 0.52 8.72 1.29
N GLN A 82 -0.22 7.70 0.81
CA GLN A 82 0.17 6.93 -0.38
C GLN A 82 0.19 7.80 -1.64
N LEU A 83 -0.80 8.68 -1.82
CA LEU A 83 -0.83 9.63 -2.93
C LEU A 83 0.39 10.56 -2.91
N LEU A 84 0.72 11.14 -1.74
CA LEU A 84 1.90 11.98 -1.60
C LEU A 84 3.20 11.21 -1.88
N ALA A 85 3.27 9.94 -1.48
CA ALA A 85 4.43 9.10 -1.74
C ALA A 85 4.63 8.85 -3.25
N ALA A 86 3.55 8.63 -4.01
CA ALA A 86 3.58 8.49 -5.47
C ALA A 86 3.92 9.81 -6.18
N MET A 87 3.62 10.96 -5.56
CA MET A 87 3.83 12.30 -6.13
C MET A 87 5.09 13.02 -5.63
N GLN A 88 6.03 12.30 -4.99
CA GLN A 88 7.27 12.90 -4.48
C GLN A 88 8.09 13.62 -5.56
N GLY A 89 7.90 13.29 -6.84
CA GLY A 89 8.50 13.97 -7.98
C GLY A 89 8.01 15.41 -8.14
N ASP A 90 6.72 15.66 -7.92
CA ASP A 90 6.02 16.91 -8.32
C ASP A 90 5.61 17.79 -7.14
N ILE A 91 5.41 17.21 -5.96
CA ILE A 91 4.92 17.91 -4.77
C ILE A 91 5.95 17.77 -3.65
N ALA A 92 6.31 18.91 -3.05
CA ALA A 92 7.14 18.98 -1.87
C ALA A 92 6.28 19.17 -0.61
N ALA A 93 6.50 18.34 0.40
CA ALA A 93 5.94 18.53 1.74
C ALA A 93 7.01 19.10 2.67
N LYS A 94 6.83 20.33 3.16
CA LYS A 94 7.77 21.00 4.07
C LYS A 94 7.11 21.29 5.42
N PRO A 95 7.84 21.24 6.55
CA PRO A 95 7.33 21.70 7.83
C PRO A 95 6.90 23.16 7.75
N TYR A 96 5.79 23.50 8.39
CA TYR A 96 5.35 24.88 8.46
C TYR A 96 6.25 25.67 9.43
N HIS A 97 6.65 26.87 9.03
CA HIS A 97 7.61 27.68 9.78
C HIS A 97 7.05 28.17 11.13
N LEU A 98 5.73 28.44 11.20
CA LEU A 98 5.06 28.85 12.45
C LEU A 98 4.74 27.66 13.36
N ASP A 99 4.43 26.49 12.77
CA ASP A 99 4.14 25.27 13.53
C ASP A 99 4.76 24.06 12.84
N LYS A 100 5.92 23.62 13.35
CA LYS A 100 6.65 22.48 12.78
C LYS A 100 5.87 21.17 12.84
N ARG A 101 4.78 21.10 13.61
CA ARG A 101 3.87 19.93 13.66
C ARG A 101 2.98 19.85 12.42
N GLN A 102 2.82 20.97 11.70
CA GLN A 102 2.06 21.05 10.48
C GLN A 102 2.98 20.97 9.27
N LYS A 103 2.45 20.42 8.17
CA LYS A 103 3.13 20.35 6.89
C LYS A 103 2.38 21.19 5.86
N ILE A 104 3.13 21.94 5.07
CA ILE A 104 2.67 22.62 3.88
C ILE A 104 3.08 21.80 2.67
N LEU A 105 2.12 21.51 1.80
CA LEU A 105 2.34 20.98 0.47
C LEU A 105 2.57 22.12 -0.50
N GLN A 106 3.53 21.97 -1.41
CA GLN A 106 3.86 22.95 -2.42
C GLN A 106 4.18 22.23 -3.74
N ILE A 107 3.71 22.79 -4.86
CA ILE A 107 4.12 22.33 -6.20
C ILE A 107 5.60 22.67 -6.42
N LYS A 108 6.37 21.74 -6.97
CA LYS A 108 7.78 22.00 -7.32
C LYS A 108 7.93 22.87 -8.55
#